data_AF-A0A4S3KJF3-F1
#
_entry.id   AF-A0A4S3KJF3-F1
#
_cell.length_a   1.000
_cell.length_b   1.000
_cell.length_c   1.000
_cell.angle_alpha   90.00
_cell.angle_beta   90.00
_cell.angle_gamma   90.00
#
_symmetry.space_group_name_H-M   'P 1'
#
loop_
_entity.id
_entity.type
_entity.pdbx_description
1 polymer ?
#
loop_
_entity_poly.entity_id
_entity_poly.type
_entity_poly.pdbx_seq_one_letter_code
_entity_poly.pdbx_strand_id
1 'polypeptide(L)'
;MALPVCIRDVKDVLDSKGLETPNLALLQATHQSYRALLLQPSGPIYADTQRIGHLDIAAAAARADSFLELAAQRGDQLVVTPEYFLPVSSLEKAAQGGPFPAEGALWVLGCESMTPAKLASFKADCVGPGHCDVIYEEDPFPAVQGNYFDPVAYCFVTRDAENTLKRVVLFQFKTAPSRDDHGFENKQLRCGRAIYRFEGKDGYIKLSTIICSDALDLGEDAAANKKLSDRTILIHIQLNPKPKQTDYRRYRNEVFRRSADTTNCDIVCLNWAQNVVEHDSSDHAPRSWKNESGSAWYVPQHRCSVKDEEVVSNEGKGLYYTWLHEKKRHVLHFHYDEAVFALTVPKVLQDGPAVHDVLIGPQLDTRFAWDTHAGAWLESTGCPETGWGEIITASPEVIAAFQSLQDVANRLHIERAISLSCGPHSMKEQWHRVDNLDVCRIPESEVVARATLQLDRDVAATQERQQRISRVAVLGHILRAVPLPAQIKDLGGGEASIAWSPNSPNTNVIKAGVRPALVAYLGENPPMEFVKRVGESAFELLRRENKDHKDRVAICYRTVAGVTKFADIKQQTDITYDGSSMASITGGQ
;
A
#
# COMPACT_ATOMS: atom_id res chain seq x y z
N MET A 1 -30.37 -13.70 1.10
CA MET A 1 -30.03 -12.48 0.36
C MET A 1 -29.51 -11.50 1.39
N ALA A 2 -28.29 -11.00 1.25
CA ALA A 2 -27.77 -9.94 2.12
C ALA A 2 -28.67 -8.70 1.99
N LEU A 3 -28.86 -7.97 3.10
CA LEU A 3 -29.57 -6.70 3.05
C LEU A 3 -28.71 -5.70 2.25
N PRO A 4 -29.32 -4.86 1.40
CA PRO A 4 -28.58 -3.88 0.64
C PRO A 4 -27.90 -2.88 1.58
N VAL A 5 -26.65 -2.53 1.27
CA VAL A 5 -25.88 -1.54 2.02
C VAL A 5 -26.53 -0.17 1.82
N CYS A 6 -26.95 0.44 2.92
CA CYS A 6 -27.57 1.76 2.90
C CYS A 6 -26.49 2.84 2.88
N ILE A 7 -26.56 3.71 1.86
CA ILE A 7 -25.66 4.86 1.70
C ILE A 7 -26.50 6.12 1.84
N ARG A 8 -26.08 7.05 2.69
CA ARG A 8 -26.76 8.33 2.93
C ARG A 8 -25.85 9.50 2.59
N ASP A 9 -26.40 10.49 1.90
CA ASP A 9 -25.67 11.71 1.61
C ASP A 9 -25.59 12.59 2.85
N VAL A 10 -24.38 13.08 3.15
CA VAL A 10 -24.14 13.95 4.31
C VAL A 10 -24.95 15.25 4.19
N LYS A 11 -25.16 15.72 2.96
CA LYS A 11 -26.03 16.86 2.68
C LYS A 11 -27.40 16.70 3.33
N ASP A 12 -28.06 15.55 3.14
CA ASP A 12 -29.41 15.33 3.69
C ASP A 12 -29.40 15.29 5.22
N VAL A 13 -28.33 14.75 5.81
CA VAL A 13 -28.14 14.71 7.27
C VAL A 13 -27.98 16.12 7.84
N LEU A 14 -27.18 16.96 7.19
CA LEU A 14 -26.90 18.34 7.63
C LEU A 14 -28.09 19.27 7.40
N ASP A 15 -28.77 19.16 6.26
CA ASP A 15 -29.97 19.95 5.93
C ASP A 15 -31.05 19.74 7.01
N SER A 16 -31.21 18.51 7.51
CA SER A 16 -32.15 18.18 8.60
C SER A 16 -31.83 18.87 9.93
N LYS A 17 -30.64 19.43 10.07
CA LYS A 17 -30.14 20.17 11.25
C LYS A 17 -29.98 21.66 10.99
N GLY A 18 -30.36 22.15 9.81
CA GLY A 18 -30.18 23.56 9.42
C GLY A 18 -28.70 23.92 9.20
N LEU A 19 -27.87 22.94 8.85
CA LEU A 19 -26.46 23.11 8.56
C LEU A 19 -26.21 22.98 7.06
N GLU A 20 -25.33 23.82 6.52
CA GLU A 20 -24.90 23.73 5.13
C GLU A 20 -23.97 22.52 4.90
N THR A 21 -23.91 22.06 3.65
CA THR A 21 -22.90 21.07 3.23
C THR A 21 -21.50 21.72 3.23
N PRO A 22 -20.49 21.12 3.90
CA PRO A 22 -19.16 21.70 3.99
C PRO A 22 -18.50 21.77 2.60
N ASN A 23 -17.81 22.88 2.33
CA ASN A 23 -17.06 23.05 1.09
C ASN A 23 -15.66 22.42 1.18
N LEU A 24 -15.58 21.10 1.14
CA LEU A 24 -14.34 20.36 1.33
C LEU A 24 -13.37 20.53 0.15
N ALA A 25 -12.16 21.01 0.42
CA ALA A 25 -11.16 21.33 -0.61
C ALA A 25 -10.73 20.10 -1.42
N LEU A 26 -10.64 18.93 -0.77
CA LEU A 26 -10.30 17.67 -1.45
C LEU A 26 -11.38 17.19 -2.43
N LEU A 27 -12.63 17.66 -2.30
CA LEU A 27 -13.77 17.25 -3.14
C LEU A 27 -14.08 18.23 -4.27
N GLN A 28 -13.33 19.34 -4.39
CA GLN A 28 -13.50 20.28 -5.50
C GLN A 28 -12.68 19.82 -6.70
N ALA A 29 -13.25 19.63 -7.89
CA ALA A 29 -12.51 19.13 -9.05
C ALA A 29 -11.55 20.17 -9.68
N THR A 30 -10.59 20.69 -8.92
CA THR A 30 -9.57 21.65 -9.38
C THR A 30 -8.24 20.97 -9.68
N HIS A 31 -7.35 21.66 -10.40
CA HIS A 31 -5.99 21.19 -10.67
C HIS A 31 -5.09 21.09 -9.41
N GLN A 32 -5.51 21.67 -8.28
CA GLN A 32 -4.70 21.68 -7.06
C GLN A 32 -4.82 20.33 -6.32
N SER A 33 -3.68 19.74 -5.99
CA SER A 33 -3.60 18.60 -5.07
C SER A 33 -4.07 18.98 -3.67
N TYR A 34 -4.42 17.98 -2.86
CA TYR A 34 -4.70 18.15 -1.43
C TYR A 34 -3.63 17.44 -0.61
N ARG A 35 -3.46 17.85 0.65
CA ARG A 35 -2.60 17.15 1.60
C ARG A 35 -3.41 16.21 2.48
N ALA A 36 -2.85 15.04 2.71
CA ALA A 36 -3.39 14.00 3.57
C ALA A 36 -2.42 13.67 4.70
N LEU A 37 -2.94 13.41 5.90
CA LEU A 37 -2.17 12.94 7.04
C LEU A 37 -2.80 11.65 7.58
N LEU A 38 -2.09 10.54 7.46
CA LEU A 38 -2.58 9.21 7.83
C LEU A 38 -1.77 8.66 9.00
N LEU A 39 -2.43 8.26 10.07
CA LEU A 39 -1.78 7.62 11.22
C LEU A 39 -1.88 6.11 11.15
N GLN A 40 -0.76 5.43 11.34
CA GLN A 40 -0.68 3.99 11.55
C GLN A 40 -0.09 3.73 12.95
N PRO A 41 -0.90 3.41 13.95
CA PRO A 41 -0.47 3.22 15.33
C PRO A 41 0.07 1.81 15.58
N SER A 42 0.93 1.63 16.58
CA SER A 42 1.29 0.31 17.11
C SER A 42 0.32 -0.15 18.20
N GLY A 43 0.29 -1.47 18.43
CA GLY A 43 -0.22 -2.04 19.68
C GLY A 43 0.66 -1.69 20.90
N PRO A 44 0.33 -2.20 22.09
CA PRO A 44 -0.71 -3.20 22.37
C PRO A 44 -2.13 -2.62 22.40
N ILE A 45 -3.12 -3.50 22.21
CA ILE A 45 -4.55 -3.22 22.31
C ILE A 45 -5.18 -3.98 23.48
N TYR A 46 -6.33 -3.50 23.91
CA TYR A 46 -7.23 -4.19 24.82
C TYR A 46 -8.56 -4.45 24.10
N ALA A 47 -9.07 -5.68 24.20
CA ALA A 47 -10.33 -6.10 23.59
C ALA A 47 -11.05 -7.07 24.52
N ASP A 48 -12.17 -6.64 25.11
CA ASP A 48 -13.05 -7.48 25.92
C ASP A 48 -14.52 -7.21 25.61
N THR A 49 -15.43 -7.86 26.33
CA THR A 49 -16.87 -7.72 26.04
C THR A 49 -17.41 -6.30 26.22
N GLN A 50 -16.66 -5.41 26.87
CA GLN A 50 -17.08 -4.06 27.23
C GLN A 50 -16.42 -2.98 26.37
N ARG A 51 -15.17 -3.19 25.94
CA ARG A 51 -14.45 -2.21 25.12
C ARG A 51 -13.40 -2.85 24.21
N ILE A 52 -13.13 -2.16 23.10
CA ILE A 52 -11.99 -2.36 22.22
C ILE A 52 -11.28 -1.02 22.03
N GLY A 53 -9.96 -1.01 22.22
CA GLY A 53 -9.13 0.17 22.04
C GLY A 53 -7.71 -0.04 22.58
N HIS A 54 -7.07 1.04 23.02
CA HIS A 54 -5.73 0.94 23.58
C HIS A 54 -5.70 0.27 24.96
N LEU A 55 -4.60 -0.47 25.22
CA LEU A 55 -4.32 -0.99 26.55
C LEU A 55 -3.98 0.16 27.51
N ASP A 56 -3.06 1.04 27.10
CA ASP A 56 -2.70 2.26 27.83
C ASP A 56 -3.41 3.48 27.20
N ILE A 57 -4.53 3.84 27.79
CA ILE A 57 -5.38 4.94 27.32
C ILE A 57 -4.66 6.29 27.45
N ALA A 58 -3.84 6.50 28.48
CA ALA A 58 -3.16 7.78 28.70
C ALA A 58 -2.05 8.00 27.69
N ALA A 59 -1.23 6.98 27.43
CA ALA A 59 -0.21 7.03 26.39
C ALA A 59 -0.83 7.21 25.00
N ALA A 60 -1.95 6.52 24.73
CA ALA A 60 -2.68 6.67 23.47
C ALA A 60 -3.24 8.10 23.31
N ALA A 61 -3.81 8.68 24.37
CA ALA A 61 -4.32 10.05 24.33
C ALA A 61 -3.21 11.06 24.06
N ALA A 62 -2.01 10.89 24.65
CA ALA A 62 -0.86 11.73 24.35
C ALA A 62 -0.42 11.64 22.87
N ARG A 63 -0.39 10.42 22.30
CA ARG A 63 -0.08 10.21 20.88
C ARG A 63 -1.12 10.81 19.96
N ALA A 64 -2.39 10.61 20.28
CA ALA A 64 -3.53 11.14 19.54
C ALA A 64 -3.56 12.67 19.58
N ASP A 65 -3.43 13.27 20.75
CA ASP A 65 -3.39 14.72 20.92
C ASP A 65 -2.25 15.34 20.11
N SER A 66 -1.04 14.78 20.21
CA SER A 66 0.11 15.24 19.41
C SER A 66 -0.13 15.10 17.91
N PHE A 67 -0.79 14.03 17.47
CA PHE A 67 -1.16 13.84 16.07
C PHE A 67 -2.17 14.89 15.59
N LEU A 68 -3.21 15.17 16.37
CA LEU A 68 -4.22 16.19 16.03
C LEU A 68 -3.62 17.61 16.04
N GLU A 69 -2.69 17.89 16.96
CA GLU A 69 -1.93 19.14 16.97
C GLU A 69 -1.05 19.27 15.72
N LEU A 70 -0.32 18.21 15.35
CA LEU A 70 0.47 18.16 14.13
C LEU A 70 -0.42 18.41 12.89
N ALA A 71 -1.58 17.75 12.82
CA ALA A 71 -2.53 17.91 11.71
C ALA A 71 -3.05 19.34 11.59
N ALA A 72 -3.42 19.98 12.71
CA ALA A 72 -3.90 21.35 12.75
C ALA A 72 -2.79 22.35 12.38
N GLN A 73 -1.57 22.17 12.89
CA GLN A 73 -0.42 23.03 12.57
C GLN A 73 -0.05 22.95 11.09
N ARG A 74 -0.08 21.74 10.52
CA ARG A 74 0.20 21.53 9.10
C ARG A 74 -0.92 22.06 8.23
N GLY A 75 -2.17 22.00 8.69
CA GLY A 75 -3.36 22.38 7.92
C GLY A 75 -3.69 21.38 6.80
N ASP A 76 -3.48 20.09 7.07
CA ASP A 76 -3.77 19.03 6.10
C ASP A 76 -5.29 18.93 5.85
N GLN A 77 -5.69 18.78 4.58
CA GLN A 77 -7.10 18.82 4.16
C GLN A 77 -7.83 17.50 4.44
N LEU A 78 -7.11 16.38 4.50
CA LEU A 78 -7.64 15.08 4.89
C LEU A 78 -6.77 14.51 6.02
N VAL A 79 -7.39 14.10 7.12
CA VAL A 79 -6.68 13.47 8.25
C VAL A 79 -7.38 12.17 8.59
N VAL A 80 -6.66 11.07 8.74
CA VAL A 80 -7.26 9.75 8.94
C VAL A 80 -6.57 8.97 10.06
N THR A 81 -7.36 8.39 10.96
CA THR A 81 -6.91 7.38 11.95
C THR A 81 -7.65 6.06 11.73
N PRO A 82 -7.04 4.90 12.06
CA PRO A 82 -7.65 3.62 11.82
C PRO A 82 -8.74 3.29 12.86
N GLU A 83 -9.48 2.21 12.61
CA GLU A 83 -10.49 1.64 13.51
C GLU A 83 -9.93 1.42 14.93
N TYR A 84 -10.74 1.67 15.96
CA TYR A 84 -10.39 1.48 17.37
C TYR A 84 -9.17 2.26 17.90
N PHE A 85 -8.69 3.29 17.19
CA PHE A 85 -7.53 4.07 17.61
C PHE A 85 -7.88 5.24 18.54
N LEU A 86 -8.61 6.25 18.04
CA LEU A 86 -8.67 7.56 18.69
C LEU A 86 -9.37 7.47 20.06
N PRO A 87 -8.69 7.81 21.17
CA PRO A 87 -9.33 7.86 22.48
C PRO A 87 -10.46 8.89 22.52
N VAL A 88 -11.55 8.57 23.22
CA VAL A 88 -12.71 9.47 23.31
C VAL A 88 -12.33 10.78 24.00
N SER A 89 -11.41 10.74 24.97
CA SER A 89 -10.92 11.94 25.66
C SER A 89 -10.19 12.92 24.72
N SER A 90 -9.41 12.41 23.77
CA SER A 90 -8.77 13.23 22.72
C SER A 90 -9.80 13.85 21.78
N LEU A 91 -10.83 13.09 21.40
CA LEU A 91 -11.94 13.62 20.60
C LEU A 91 -12.75 14.69 21.35
N GLU A 92 -13.03 14.49 22.64
CA GLU A 92 -13.71 15.46 23.51
C GLU A 92 -12.92 16.75 23.58
N LYS A 93 -11.60 16.66 23.84
CA LYS A 93 -10.69 17.81 23.87
C LYS A 93 -10.69 18.58 22.55
N ALA A 94 -10.65 17.88 21.42
CA ALA A 94 -10.72 18.49 20.08
C ALA A 94 -12.07 19.22 19.86
N ALA A 95 -13.18 18.58 20.19
CA ALA A 95 -14.53 19.13 20.02
C ALA A 95 -14.77 20.35 20.95
N GLN A 96 -14.22 20.36 22.16
CA GLN A 96 -14.41 21.40 23.19
C GLN A 96 -13.50 22.63 23.05
N GLY A 97 -12.85 22.81 21.89
CA GLY A 97 -12.03 23.99 21.62
C GLY A 97 -10.56 23.69 21.35
N GLY A 98 -10.13 22.43 21.45
CA GLY A 98 -8.80 21.98 21.04
C GLY A 98 -8.57 22.00 19.53
N PRO A 99 -7.48 21.35 19.06
CA PRO A 99 -7.16 21.20 17.64
C PRO A 99 -8.35 20.63 16.87
N PHE A 100 -8.70 21.26 15.76
CA PHE A 100 -9.86 20.92 14.95
C PHE A 100 -9.57 21.26 13.48
N PRO A 101 -10.19 20.59 12.49
CA PRO A 101 -10.00 20.92 11.08
C PRO A 101 -10.33 22.38 10.77
N ALA A 102 -9.54 22.98 9.89
CA ALA A 102 -9.86 24.27 9.29
C ALA A 102 -11.08 24.17 8.34
N GLU A 103 -11.68 25.30 7.99
CA GLU A 103 -12.72 25.35 6.95
C GLU A 103 -12.20 24.73 5.65
N GLY A 104 -12.98 23.79 5.09
CA GLY A 104 -12.61 23.03 3.90
C GLY A 104 -11.74 21.79 4.12
N ALA A 105 -11.36 21.47 5.37
CA ALA A 105 -10.70 20.22 5.73
C ALA A 105 -11.69 19.21 6.34
N LEU A 106 -11.36 17.92 6.25
CA LEU A 106 -12.11 16.81 6.84
C LEU A 106 -11.16 15.90 7.63
N TRP A 107 -11.47 15.67 8.90
CA TRP A 107 -10.81 14.63 9.68
C TRP A 107 -11.75 13.41 9.79
N VAL A 108 -11.24 12.24 9.44
CA VAL A 108 -11.91 10.94 9.44
C VAL A 108 -11.26 10.08 10.53
N LEU A 109 -11.81 10.13 11.72
CA LEU A 109 -11.13 9.60 12.91
C LEU A 109 -11.78 8.30 13.38
N GLY A 110 -11.15 7.16 13.09
CA GLY A 110 -11.53 5.89 13.72
C GLY A 110 -11.27 5.97 15.23
N CYS A 111 -12.32 5.79 16.02
CA CYS A 111 -12.33 5.96 17.47
C CYS A 111 -12.29 4.62 18.19
N GLU A 112 -11.86 4.61 19.45
CA GLU A 112 -12.10 3.48 20.34
C GLU A 112 -13.61 3.19 20.49
N SER A 113 -13.95 1.98 20.93
CA SER A 113 -15.35 1.58 21.10
C SER A 113 -16.08 2.51 22.08
N MET A 114 -17.32 2.88 21.78
CA MET A 114 -18.12 3.77 22.63
C MET A 114 -19.41 3.09 23.10
N THR A 115 -19.66 3.08 24.41
CA THR A 115 -20.97 2.66 24.93
C THR A 115 -22.04 3.74 24.63
N PRO A 116 -23.33 3.38 24.62
CA PRO A 116 -24.41 4.35 24.42
C PRO A 116 -24.39 5.49 25.44
N ALA A 117 -24.08 5.15 26.70
CA ALA A 117 -23.93 6.12 27.77
C ALA A 117 -22.76 7.08 27.52
N LYS A 118 -21.61 6.57 27.06
CA LYS A 118 -20.45 7.42 26.74
C LYS A 118 -20.72 8.34 25.55
N LEU A 119 -21.43 7.85 24.52
CA LEU A 119 -21.85 8.67 23.38
C LEU A 119 -22.84 9.78 23.79
N ALA A 120 -23.79 9.47 24.67
CA ALA A 120 -24.72 10.47 25.21
C ALA A 120 -24.00 11.53 26.05
N SER A 121 -23.04 11.12 26.90
CA SER A 121 -22.19 12.04 27.66
C SER A 121 -21.40 12.95 26.72
N PHE A 122 -20.70 12.37 25.74
CA PHE A 122 -19.93 13.10 24.73
C PHE A 122 -20.76 14.21 24.09
N LYS A 123 -22.00 13.88 23.66
CA LYS A 123 -22.91 14.85 23.06
C LYS A 123 -23.33 15.94 24.05
N ALA A 124 -23.68 15.59 25.28
CA ALA A 124 -24.05 16.57 26.30
C ALA A 124 -22.89 17.54 26.62
N ASP A 125 -21.68 16.99 26.74
CA ASP A 125 -20.46 17.72 27.10
C ASP A 125 -19.97 18.64 25.96
N CYS A 126 -20.30 18.34 24.71
CA CYS A 126 -19.93 19.17 23.55
C CYS A 126 -21.03 20.16 23.13
N VAL A 127 -22.29 19.72 23.11
CA VAL A 127 -23.44 20.54 22.64
C VAL A 127 -23.92 21.49 23.73
N GLY A 128 -23.96 21.04 24.99
CA GLY A 128 -24.48 21.83 26.12
C GLY A 128 -23.79 23.20 26.25
N PRO A 129 -22.45 23.27 26.24
CA PRO A 129 -21.71 24.54 26.26
C PRO A 129 -21.68 25.28 24.90
N GLY A 130 -22.25 24.71 23.84
CA GLY A 130 -22.23 25.29 22.48
C GLY A 130 -20.89 25.18 21.75
N HIS A 131 -20.05 24.20 22.09
CA HIS A 131 -18.73 24.05 21.46
C HIS A 131 -18.79 23.42 20.07
N CYS A 132 -19.65 22.43 19.88
CA CYS A 132 -19.72 21.64 18.66
C CYS A 132 -21.11 21.00 18.48
N ASP A 133 -21.58 20.90 17.24
CA ASP A 133 -22.73 20.09 16.88
C ASP A 133 -22.32 18.62 16.79
N VAL A 134 -23.05 17.75 17.50
CA VAL A 134 -22.78 16.30 17.50
C VAL A 134 -23.96 15.55 16.90
N ILE A 135 -23.69 14.87 15.78
CA ILE A 135 -24.69 14.20 14.96
C ILE A 135 -24.34 12.71 14.90
N TYR A 136 -25.34 11.88 15.19
CA TYR A 136 -25.27 10.43 15.00
C TYR A 136 -26.68 9.91 14.82
N GLU A 137 -26.81 8.73 14.21
CA GLU A 137 -28.12 8.11 14.07
C GLU A 137 -28.68 7.61 15.39
N GLU A 138 -30.00 7.65 15.54
CA GLU A 138 -30.64 7.04 16.71
C GLU A 138 -30.36 5.54 16.74
N ASP A 139 -29.99 5.08 17.92
CA ASP A 139 -29.78 3.68 18.23
C ASP A 139 -31.10 2.90 18.05
N PRO A 140 -31.19 2.01 17.06
CA PRO A 140 -32.41 1.27 16.79
C PRO A 140 -32.59 0.06 17.73
N PHE A 141 -31.57 -0.29 18.53
CA PHE A 141 -31.55 -1.53 19.29
C PHE A 141 -32.00 -1.32 20.74
N PRO A 142 -32.71 -2.30 21.32
CA PRO A 142 -32.98 -2.30 22.75
C PRO A 142 -31.68 -2.28 23.58
N ALA A 143 -31.76 -1.79 24.81
CA ALA A 143 -30.62 -1.73 25.74
C ALA A 143 -30.02 -3.11 26.08
N VAL A 144 -30.75 -4.20 25.83
CA VAL A 144 -30.28 -5.58 26.06
C VAL A 144 -29.42 -6.14 24.92
N GLN A 145 -29.26 -5.41 23.80
CA GLN A 145 -28.56 -5.88 22.61
C GLN A 145 -27.29 -5.05 22.37
N GLY A 146 -26.13 -5.71 22.51
CA GLY A 146 -24.80 -5.14 22.34
C GLY A 146 -24.41 -4.12 23.43
N ASN A 147 -23.10 -3.99 23.68
CA ASN A 147 -22.54 -3.14 24.73
C ASN A 147 -21.96 -1.83 24.18
N TYR A 148 -21.44 -1.84 22.94
CA TYR A 148 -20.71 -0.71 22.38
C TYR A 148 -20.93 -0.55 20.88
N PHE A 149 -20.66 0.65 20.40
CA PHE A 149 -20.52 1.00 18.98
C PHE A 149 -19.04 1.03 18.60
N ASP A 150 -18.76 0.81 17.32
CA ASP A 150 -17.48 1.08 16.67
C ASP A 150 -17.63 2.33 15.77
N PRO A 151 -17.15 3.51 16.22
CA PRO A 151 -17.38 4.76 15.52
C PRO A 151 -16.19 5.18 14.65
N VAL A 152 -16.53 5.77 13.49
CA VAL A 152 -15.69 6.79 12.85
C VAL A 152 -16.33 8.16 13.04
N ALA A 153 -15.54 9.11 13.54
CA ALA A 153 -15.94 10.50 13.72
C ALA A 153 -15.45 11.34 12.54
N TYR A 154 -16.39 11.90 11.77
CA TYR A 154 -16.11 12.93 10.79
C TYR A 154 -16.13 14.29 11.49
N CYS A 155 -14.96 14.92 11.63
CA CYS A 155 -14.85 16.28 12.16
C CYS A 155 -14.65 17.26 11.00
N PHE A 156 -15.42 18.33 10.96
CA PHE A 156 -15.31 19.40 9.95
C PHE A 156 -15.99 20.68 10.43
N VAL A 157 -15.70 21.78 9.73
CA VAL A 157 -16.35 23.08 9.96
C VAL A 157 -17.32 23.36 8.81
N THR A 158 -18.53 23.80 9.14
CA THR A 158 -19.55 24.24 8.19
C THR A 158 -20.25 25.50 8.70
N ARG A 159 -21.35 25.91 8.06
CA ARG A 159 -22.15 27.09 8.43
C ARG A 159 -23.59 26.71 8.73
N ASP A 160 -24.22 27.44 9.62
CA ASP A 160 -25.68 27.39 9.82
C ASP A 160 -26.42 28.32 8.84
N ALA A 161 -27.75 28.33 8.92
CA ALA A 161 -28.61 29.19 8.09
C ALA A 161 -28.32 30.70 8.27
N GLU A 162 -27.77 31.10 9.41
CA GLU A 162 -27.34 32.46 9.73
C GLU A 162 -25.89 32.75 9.26
N ASN A 163 -25.27 31.84 8.51
CA ASN A 163 -23.91 31.95 7.98
C ASN A 163 -22.81 31.98 9.08
N THR A 164 -23.13 31.49 10.29
CA THR A 164 -22.20 31.36 11.41
C THR A 164 -21.42 30.06 11.31
N LEU A 165 -20.10 30.11 11.56
CA LEU A 165 -19.26 28.91 11.57
C LEU A 165 -19.64 27.96 12.71
N LYS A 166 -19.78 26.68 12.38
CA LYS A 166 -20.10 25.59 13.30
C LYS A 166 -19.07 24.47 13.16
N ARG A 167 -18.55 24.00 14.29
CA ARG A 167 -17.81 22.74 14.37
C ARG A 167 -18.84 21.61 14.39
N VAL A 168 -18.61 20.57 13.60
CA VAL A 168 -19.48 19.40 13.52
C VAL A 168 -18.66 18.14 13.73
N VAL A 169 -19.15 17.25 14.59
CA VAL A 169 -18.72 15.86 14.72
C VAL A 169 -19.89 14.98 14.29
N LEU A 170 -19.75 14.32 13.14
CA LEU A 170 -20.71 13.35 12.63
C LEU A 170 -20.15 11.94 12.84
N PHE A 171 -20.84 11.11 13.64
CA PHE A 171 -20.46 9.71 13.81
C PHE A 171 -21.18 8.82 12.80
N GLN A 172 -20.40 7.97 12.14
CA GLN A 172 -20.85 6.75 11.48
C GLN A 172 -20.44 5.56 12.33
N PHE A 173 -21.34 4.59 12.49
CA PHE A 173 -21.05 3.34 13.18
C PHE A 173 -20.84 2.22 12.17
N LYS A 174 -19.97 1.28 12.52
CA LYS A 174 -19.72 0.06 11.74
C LYS A 174 -21.01 -0.71 11.50
N THR A 175 -21.27 -1.06 10.24
CA THR A 175 -22.52 -1.69 9.80
C THR A 175 -22.43 -3.22 9.80
N ALA A 176 -21.24 -3.73 9.49
CA ALA A 176 -20.77 -5.11 9.52
C ALA A 176 -20.07 -5.60 10.80
N PRO A 177 -20.57 -6.50 11.68
CA PRO A 177 -19.68 -7.10 12.69
C PRO A 177 -18.62 -7.98 12.01
N SER A 178 -17.41 -8.05 12.59
CA SER A 178 -16.36 -8.92 12.07
C SER A 178 -16.71 -10.39 12.32
N ARG A 179 -16.17 -11.26 11.47
CA ARG A 179 -16.16 -12.70 11.72
C ARG A 179 -15.01 -13.01 12.67
N ASP A 180 -15.34 -13.25 13.93
CA ASP A 180 -14.41 -13.73 14.94
C ASP A 180 -14.77 -15.13 15.44
N ASP A 181 -13.78 -15.81 16.02
CA ASP A 181 -13.98 -17.11 16.63
C ASP A 181 -14.98 -16.93 17.79
N HIS A 182 -16.13 -17.62 17.70
CA HIS A 182 -17.26 -17.58 18.66
C HIS A 182 -18.27 -16.42 18.55
N GLY A 183 -18.17 -15.54 17.54
CA GLY A 183 -19.15 -14.48 17.28
C GLY A 183 -19.19 -13.44 18.40
N PHE A 184 -18.03 -13.05 18.91
CA PHE A 184 -17.87 -12.12 20.01
C PHE A 184 -18.33 -10.71 19.61
N GLU A 185 -17.81 -10.13 18.52
CA GLU A 185 -18.24 -8.82 18.03
C GLU A 185 -19.71 -8.87 17.62
N ASN A 186 -20.19 -9.98 17.04
CA ASN A 186 -21.60 -10.17 16.70
C ASN A 186 -22.55 -10.10 17.93
N LYS A 187 -22.06 -10.39 19.14
CA LYS A 187 -22.86 -10.29 20.37
C LYS A 187 -22.75 -8.93 21.05
N GLN A 188 -21.60 -8.26 20.92
CA GLN A 188 -21.30 -7.04 21.67
C GLN A 188 -21.44 -5.76 20.84
N LEU A 189 -21.25 -5.81 19.52
CA LEU A 189 -21.32 -4.65 18.65
C LEU A 189 -22.77 -4.25 18.36
N ARG A 190 -23.05 -2.97 18.52
CA ARG A 190 -24.28 -2.31 18.09
C ARG A 190 -24.02 -1.72 16.70
N CYS A 191 -24.62 -2.32 15.68
CA CYS A 191 -24.29 -1.98 14.30
C CYS A 191 -24.95 -0.67 13.85
N GLY A 192 -24.21 0.13 13.10
CA GLY A 192 -24.78 1.23 12.34
C GLY A 192 -25.66 0.73 11.19
N ARG A 193 -26.43 1.65 10.60
CA ARG A 193 -27.32 1.34 9.47
C ARG A 193 -26.92 2.03 8.18
N ALA A 194 -25.97 2.96 8.20
CA ALA A 194 -25.66 3.75 7.02
C ALA A 194 -24.17 4.06 6.90
N ILE A 195 -23.67 4.00 5.67
CA ILE A 195 -22.40 4.60 5.28
C ILE A 195 -22.68 6.00 4.76
N TYR A 196 -21.96 7.00 5.27
CA TYR A 196 -22.11 8.37 4.82
C TYR A 196 -21.27 8.65 3.56
N ARG A 197 -21.83 9.47 2.68
CA ARG A 197 -21.18 9.95 1.46
C ARG A 197 -21.12 11.47 1.48
N PHE A 198 -19.91 11.99 1.50
CA PHE A 198 -19.62 13.40 1.22
C PHE A 198 -19.55 13.59 -0.29
N GLU A 199 -20.11 14.67 -0.79
CA GLU A 199 -20.08 15.05 -2.20
C GLU A 199 -19.63 16.51 -2.31
N GLY A 200 -18.72 16.78 -3.25
CA GLY A 200 -18.28 18.14 -3.54
C GLY A 200 -19.46 19.02 -4.00
N LYS A 201 -19.36 20.34 -3.80
CA LYS A 201 -20.42 21.28 -4.23
C LYS A 201 -20.69 21.24 -5.75
N ASP A 202 -19.70 20.79 -6.53
CA ASP A 202 -19.78 20.58 -7.97
C ASP A 202 -20.42 19.22 -8.37
N GLY A 203 -20.63 18.32 -7.41
CA GLY A 203 -21.18 16.98 -7.63
C GLY A 203 -20.19 15.99 -8.26
N TYR A 204 -18.91 16.35 -8.39
CA TYR A 204 -17.97 15.53 -9.18
C TYR A 204 -17.19 14.52 -8.36
N ILE A 205 -16.68 14.91 -7.20
CA ILE A 205 -15.84 14.06 -6.35
C ILE A 205 -16.61 13.72 -5.07
N LYS A 206 -16.52 12.46 -4.65
CA LYS A 206 -17.16 11.95 -3.44
C LYS A 206 -16.13 11.38 -2.47
N LEU A 207 -16.49 11.26 -1.21
CA LEU A 207 -15.73 10.53 -0.19
C LEU A 207 -16.66 9.73 0.71
N SER A 208 -16.25 8.51 1.04
CA SER A 208 -16.91 7.65 2.02
C SER A 208 -15.88 6.85 2.81
N THR A 209 -16.25 6.43 4.02
CA THR A 209 -15.44 5.54 4.85
C THR A 209 -16.19 4.25 5.13
N ILE A 210 -15.47 3.13 5.09
CA ILE A 210 -15.94 1.82 5.55
C ILE A 210 -15.03 1.33 6.67
N ILE A 211 -15.61 0.64 7.64
CA ILE A 211 -14.91 0.18 8.84
C ILE A 211 -14.72 -1.33 8.75
N CYS A 212 -13.48 -1.78 8.58
CA CYS A 212 -13.04 -3.17 8.62
C CYS A 212 -13.98 -4.16 7.90
N SER A 213 -14.87 -4.82 8.64
CA SER A 213 -15.83 -5.82 8.12
C SER A 213 -17.04 -5.27 7.40
N ASP A 214 -17.24 -3.96 7.33
CA ASP A 214 -18.14 -3.34 6.32
C ASP A 214 -17.79 -3.81 4.89
N ALA A 215 -16.52 -4.16 4.67
CA ALA A 215 -16.02 -4.76 3.43
C ALA A 215 -16.70 -6.08 3.05
N LEU A 216 -17.21 -6.84 4.04
CA LEU A 216 -17.85 -8.14 3.82
C LEU A 216 -19.19 -7.97 3.10
N ASP A 217 -20.05 -7.07 3.62
CA ASP A 217 -21.36 -6.78 3.04
C ASP A 217 -21.22 -6.08 1.68
N LEU A 218 -20.26 -5.16 1.56
CA LEU A 218 -19.93 -4.55 0.27
C LEU A 218 -19.45 -5.56 -0.77
N GLY A 219 -18.74 -6.61 -0.35
CA GLY A 219 -18.31 -7.69 -1.24
C GLY A 219 -19.46 -8.41 -1.97
N GLU A 220 -20.69 -8.28 -1.47
CA GLU A 220 -21.90 -8.91 -2.04
C GLU A 220 -22.89 -7.89 -2.65
N ASP A 221 -22.68 -6.58 -2.45
CA ASP A 221 -23.57 -5.52 -2.95
C ASP A 221 -22.94 -4.73 -4.12
N ALA A 222 -23.23 -5.18 -5.34
CA ALA A 222 -22.77 -4.54 -6.57
C ALA A 222 -23.29 -3.10 -6.74
N ALA A 223 -24.48 -2.78 -6.23
CA ALA A 223 -25.07 -1.45 -6.37
C ALA A 223 -24.37 -0.45 -5.42
N ALA A 224 -24.12 -0.87 -4.18
CA ALA A 224 -23.35 -0.09 -3.23
C ALA A 224 -21.90 0.12 -3.71
N ASN A 225 -21.24 -0.93 -4.19
CA ASN A 225 -19.90 -0.81 -4.78
C ASN A 225 -19.86 0.22 -5.92
N LYS A 226 -20.91 0.28 -6.75
CA LYS A 226 -20.99 1.31 -7.81
C LYS A 226 -21.02 2.71 -7.21
N LYS A 227 -21.90 2.94 -6.24
CA LYS A 227 -22.09 4.25 -5.61
C LYS A 227 -20.84 4.72 -4.85
N LEU A 228 -20.08 3.79 -4.27
CA LEU A 228 -18.88 4.08 -3.48
C LEU A 228 -17.58 4.10 -4.30
N SER A 229 -17.61 3.80 -5.61
CA SER A 229 -16.39 3.78 -6.46
C SER A 229 -16.43 4.73 -7.66
N ASP A 230 -17.55 5.42 -7.90
CA ASP A 230 -17.66 6.39 -9.00
C ASP A 230 -17.14 7.78 -8.57
N ARG A 231 -15.90 8.10 -8.98
CA ARG A 231 -15.19 9.36 -8.67
C ARG A 231 -15.06 9.59 -7.16
N THR A 232 -14.73 8.52 -6.44
CA THR A 232 -14.74 8.50 -4.98
C THR A 232 -13.35 8.28 -4.39
N ILE A 233 -13.08 8.92 -3.26
CA ILE A 233 -12.03 8.52 -2.32
C ILE A 233 -12.69 7.61 -1.28
N LEU A 234 -12.45 6.30 -1.38
CA LEU A 234 -13.00 5.31 -0.45
C LEU A 234 -11.94 4.98 0.61
N ILE A 235 -12.19 5.39 1.84
CA ILE A 235 -11.31 5.12 2.98
C ILE A 235 -11.78 3.85 3.66
N HIS A 236 -10.86 2.90 3.88
CA HIS A 236 -11.11 1.66 4.58
C HIS A 236 -10.23 1.63 5.82
N ILE A 237 -10.79 2.01 6.97
CA ILE A 237 -10.09 1.99 8.25
C ILE A 237 -10.22 0.61 8.90
N GLN A 238 -9.15 0.11 9.51
CA GLN A 238 -9.08 -1.30 9.94
C GLN A 238 -8.26 -1.47 11.22
N LEU A 239 -8.65 -2.47 12.01
CA LEU A 239 -7.87 -3.21 12.99
C LEU A 239 -8.05 -4.69 12.63
N ASN A 240 -7.28 -5.16 11.64
CA ASN A 240 -7.45 -6.49 11.07
C ASN A 240 -6.13 -7.29 11.09
N PRO A 241 -6.09 -8.48 11.71
CA PRO A 241 -4.89 -9.32 11.69
C PRO A 241 -4.60 -9.94 10.31
N LYS A 242 -5.58 -9.99 9.40
CA LYS A 242 -5.48 -10.61 8.08
C LYS A 242 -6.09 -9.71 6.98
N PRO A 243 -5.54 -8.52 6.73
CA PRO A 243 -6.12 -7.52 5.81
C PRO A 243 -6.19 -7.99 4.35
N LYS A 244 -5.36 -8.98 3.97
CA LYS A 244 -5.33 -9.58 2.63
C LYS A 244 -6.24 -10.80 2.46
N GLN A 245 -6.98 -11.21 3.50
CA GLN A 245 -7.89 -12.36 3.40
C GLN A 245 -8.97 -12.10 2.34
N THR A 246 -9.36 -13.16 1.63
CA THR A 246 -10.18 -13.11 0.41
C THR A 246 -11.50 -12.35 0.56
N ASP A 247 -12.18 -12.45 1.69
CA ASP A 247 -13.47 -11.79 1.93
C ASP A 247 -13.27 -10.29 2.16
N TYR A 248 -12.27 -9.88 2.93
CA TYR A 248 -11.96 -8.45 3.15
C TYR A 248 -11.53 -7.73 1.88
N ARG A 249 -10.86 -8.41 0.95
CA ARG A 249 -10.47 -7.82 -0.35
C ARG A 249 -11.52 -7.98 -1.45
N ARG A 250 -12.63 -8.68 -1.19
CA ARG A 250 -13.63 -9.02 -2.23
C ARG A 250 -14.21 -7.78 -2.88
N TYR A 251 -14.58 -6.77 -2.09
CA TYR A 251 -15.12 -5.51 -2.60
C TYR A 251 -14.12 -4.78 -3.51
N ARG A 252 -12.81 -4.75 -3.15
CA ARG A 252 -11.76 -4.18 -3.99
C ARG A 252 -11.70 -4.88 -5.35
N ASN A 253 -11.72 -6.21 -5.34
CA ASN A 253 -11.73 -7.00 -6.58
C ASN A 253 -12.97 -6.74 -7.45
N GLU A 254 -14.14 -6.56 -6.84
CA GLU A 254 -15.37 -6.21 -7.54
C GLU A 254 -15.30 -4.80 -8.13
N VAL A 255 -14.85 -3.82 -7.35
CA VAL A 255 -14.63 -2.45 -7.83
C VAL A 255 -13.63 -2.45 -8.99
N PHE A 256 -12.49 -3.13 -8.86
CA PHE A 256 -11.47 -3.07 -9.90
C PHE A 256 -11.78 -3.87 -11.17
N ARG A 257 -12.76 -4.78 -11.16
CA ARG A 257 -13.17 -5.55 -12.35
C ARG A 257 -13.97 -4.75 -13.36
N ARG A 258 -14.56 -3.63 -12.95
CA ARG A 258 -15.44 -2.81 -13.80
C ARG A 258 -14.63 -1.98 -14.78
N SER A 259 -15.31 -1.40 -15.78
CA SER A 259 -14.61 -0.54 -16.75
C SER A 259 -13.94 0.65 -16.06
N ALA A 260 -12.83 1.13 -16.61
CA ALA A 260 -12.12 2.29 -16.08
C ALA A 260 -13.05 3.52 -15.97
N ASP A 261 -13.96 3.69 -16.94
CA ASP A 261 -14.94 4.79 -16.98
C ASP A 261 -16.00 4.71 -15.86
N THR A 262 -16.18 3.54 -15.25
CA THR A 262 -17.18 3.32 -14.19
C THR A 262 -16.57 3.15 -12.80
N THR A 263 -15.23 3.11 -12.70
CA THR A 263 -14.49 2.89 -11.44
C THR A 263 -13.20 3.72 -11.38
N ASN A 264 -13.37 5.03 -11.55
CA ASN A 264 -12.32 5.98 -11.22
C ASN A 264 -12.41 6.31 -9.72
N CYS A 265 -11.69 5.55 -8.89
CA CYS A 265 -11.63 5.79 -7.44
C CYS A 265 -10.22 5.57 -6.90
N ASP A 266 -9.93 6.26 -5.82
CA ASP A 266 -8.85 5.90 -4.91
C ASP A 266 -9.43 5.06 -3.77
N ILE A 267 -8.77 3.95 -3.43
CA ILE A 267 -9.08 3.20 -2.22
C ILE A 267 -7.90 3.33 -1.27
N VAL A 268 -8.14 3.77 -0.03
CA VAL A 268 -7.11 3.93 1.00
C VAL A 268 -7.40 2.95 2.12
N CYS A 269 -6.67 1.84 2.17
CA CYS A 269 -6.70 0.92 3.31
C CYS A 269 -5.71 1.44 4.37
N LEU A 270 -6.21 1.75 5.57
CA LEU A 270 -5.41 2.20 6.70
C LEU A 270 -5.67 1.27 7.89
N ASN A 271 -4.69 0.44 8.21
CA ASN A 271 -4.72 -0.51 9.31
C ASN A 271 -3.73 -0.09 10.41
N TRP A 272 -3.73 -0.81 11.52
CA TRP A 272 -2.67 -0.73 12.53
C TRP A 272 -1.33 -1.24 11.99
N ALA A 273 -0.24 -0.92 12.69
CA ALA A 273 1.09 -1.44 12.39
C ALA A 273 1.15 -2.98 12.57
N GLN A 274 2.24 -3.57 12.11
CA GLN A 274 2.51 -5.00 12.28
C GLN A 274 2.68 -5.40 13.75
N ASN A 275 2.54 -6.70 14.02
CA ASN A 275 2.80 -7.31 15.33
C ASN A 275 1.93 -6.74 16.47
N VAL A 276 0.64 -6.52 16.23
CA VAL A 276 -0.31 -6.17 17.28
C VAL A 276 -0.33 -7.27 18.34
N VAL A 277 -0.39 -6.84 19.60
CA VAL A 277 -0.57 -7.70 20.78
C VAL A 277 -1.89 -7.32 21.44
N GLU A 278 -2.76 -8.30 21.60
CA GLU A 278 -4.10 -8.17 22.16
C GLU A 278 -4.16 -8.70 23.60
N HIS A 279 -4.86 -7.95 24.46
CA HIS A 279 -5.15 -8.30 25.85
C HIS A 279 -6.67 -8.30 26.08
N ASP A 280 -7.23 -9.32 26.74
CA ASP A 280 -8.69 -9.46 26.95
C ASP A 280 -9.14 -9.41 28.43
N SER A 281 -8.25 -9.75 29.36
CA SER A 281 -8.46 -9.79 30.81
C SER A 281 -7.14 -10.07 31.52
N SER A 282 -7.06 -9.86 32.83
CA SER A 282 -5.83 -10.12 33.61
C SER A 282 -5.38 -11.58 33.64
N ASP A 283 -6.30 -12.50 33.32
CA ASP A 283 -6.12 -13.93 33.58
C ASP A 283 -5.68 -14.72 32.33
N HIS A 284 -5.74 -14.11 31.14
CA HIS A 284 -5.26 -14.71 29.89
C HIS A 284 -3.91 -14.13 29.46
N ALA A 285 -3.07 -14.99 28.88
CA ALA A 285 -1.82 -14.57 28.28
C ALA A 285 -2.09 -13.68 27.05
N PRO A 286 -1.30 -12.60 26.82
CA PRO A 286 -1.49 -11.73 25.67
C PRO A 286 -1.37 -12.48 24.35
N ARG A 287 -2.29 -12.22 23.42
CA ARG A 287 -2.31 -12.86 22.10
C ARG A 287 -1.50 -12.02 21.11
N SER A 288 -0.35 -12.54 20.69
CA SER A 288 0.43 -11.94 19.60
C SER A 288 -0.14 -12.32 18.23
N TRP A 289 -0.61 -11.35 17.47
CA TRP A 289 -1.23 -11.61 16.16
C TRP A 289 -0.21 -12.02 15.09
N LYS A 290 1.05 -11.56 15.23
CA LYS A 290 2.09 -11.68 14.20
C LYS A 290 1.60 -11.20 12.82
N ASN A 291 0.66 -10.28 12.81
CA ASN A 291 0.03 -9.74 11.62
C ASN A 291 0.97 -8.80 10.86
N GLU A 292 0.59 -8.57 9.61
CA GLU A 292 1.07 -7.46 8.80
C GLU A 292 0.13 -6.27 8.97
N SER A 293 0.63 -5.07 8.66
CA SER A 293 -0.22 -3.90 8.57
C SER A 293 -1.17 -3.99 7.38
N GLY A 294 -0.63 -4.17 6.16
CA GLY A 294 -1.45 -4.22 4.95
C GLY A 294 -2.14 -2.90 4.58
N SER A 295 -1.74 -1.79 5.19
CA SER A 295 -2.13 -0.45 4.73
C SER A 295 -1.61 -0.21 3.30
N ALA A 296 -2.48 0.29 2.42
CA ALA A 296 -2.13 0.57 1.03
C ALA A 296 -3.04 1.60 0.38
N TRP A 297 -2.52 2.30 -0.64
CA TRP A 297 -3.27 3.21 -1.50
C TRP A 297 -3.37 2.63 -2.91
N TYR A 298 -4.59 2.39 -3.38
CA TYR A 298 -4.88 1.84 -4.69
C TYR A 298 -5.30 2.96 -5.65
N VAL A 299 -4.63 3.06 -6.80
CA VAL A 299 -4.82 4.14 -7.76
C VAL A 299 -5.06 3.58 -9.18
N PRO A 300 -5.99 4.14 -9.98
CA PRO A 300 -6.18 3.76 -11.38
C PRO A 300 -4.92 3.94 -12.25
N GLN A 301 -4.76 3.13 -13.30
CA GLN A 301 -3.61 3.15 -14.20
C GLN A 301 -3.23 4.54 -14.75
N HIS A 302 -4.23 5.40 -14.97
CA HIS A 302 -4.05 6.72 -15.57
C HIS A 302 -3.84 7.82 -14.54
N ARG A 303 -3.52 7.50 -13.28
CA ARG A 303 -3.40 8.49 -12.19
C ARG A 303 -2.15 8.36 -11.34
N CYS A 304 -1.24 7.44 -11.64
CA CYS A 304 0.01 7.28 -10.91
C CYS A 304 1.18 7.23 -11.87
N SER A 305 2.29 7.81 -11.44
CA SER A 305 3.54 7.75 -12.20
C SER A 305 4.19 6.39 -12.08
N VAL A 306 5.01 6.11 -13.08
CA VAL A 306 5.89 4.95 -13.15
C VAL A 306 7.33 5.36 -13.45
N LYS A 307 7.65 6.65 -13.26
CA LYS A 307 9.02 7.17 -13.36
C LYS A 307 9.81 6.81 -12.13
N ASP A 308 11.07 6.47 -12.33
CA ASP A 308 11.95 5.99 -11.27
C ASP A 308 12.16 7.02 -10.17
N GLU A 309 12.34 8.29 -10.51
CA GLU A 309 12.62 9.34 -9.52
C GLU A 309 11.44 9.53 -8.56
N GLU A 310 10.22 9.46 -9.08
CA GLU A 310 8.99 9.62 -8.31
C GLU A 310 8.73 8.38 -7.42
N VAL A 311 8.97 7.18 -7.94
CA VAL A 311 8.86 5.92 -7.15
C VAL A 311 9.93 5.86 -6.07
N VAL A 312 11.19 6.12 -6.41
CA VAL A 312 12.32 6.08 -5.47
C VAL A 312 12.13 7.10 -4.34
N SER A 313 11.65 8.31 -4.66
CA SER A 313 11.32 9.33 -3.64
C SER A 313 10.28 8.83 -2.63
N ASN A 314 9.25 8.12 -3.10
CA ASN A 314 8.23 7.52 -2.24
C ASN A 314 8.79 6.35 -1.41
N GLU A 315 9.54 5.44 -2.04
CA GLU A 315 10.14 4.28 -1.37
C GLU A 315 11.13 4.67 -0.27
N GLY A 316 11.93 5.71 -0.53
CA GLY A 316 12.87 6.26 0.45
C GLY A 316 12.22 6.74 1.75
N LYS A 317 10.90 6.98 1.74
CA LYS A 317 10.13 7.44 2.90
C LYS A 317 9.17 6.37 3.45
N GLY A 318 9.11 5.20 2.82
CA GLY A 318 8.28 4.07 3.26
C GLY A 318 6.93 3.94 2.54
N LEU A 319 6.82 4.42 1.29
CA LEU A 319 5.67 4.17 0.41
C LEU A 319 6.11 3.36 -0.81
N TYR A 320 5.80 2.06 -0.82
CA TYR A 320 6.36 1.08 -1.75
C TYR A 320 5.45 0.78 -2.94
N TYR A 321 5.98 0.93 -4.14
CA TYR A 321 5.22 0.70 -5.37
C TYR A 321 5.09 -0.79 -5.72
N THR A 322 3.90 -1.17 -6.18
CA THR A 322 3.64 -2.43 -6.91
C THR A 322 2.55 -2.22 -7.98
N TRP A 323 2.44 -3.17 -8.90
CA TRP A 323 1.50 -3.16 -10.02
C TRP A 323 0.59 -4.39 -10.01
N LEU A 324 -0.71 -4.17 -9.80
CA LEU A 324 -1.75 -5.19 -9.90
C LEU A 324 -2.23 -5.29 -11.35
N HIS A 325 -1.47 -6.03 -12.17
CA HIS A 325 -1.60 -6.06 -13.63
C HIS A 325 -3.01 -6.46 -14.11
N GLU A 326 -3.61 -7.50 -13.51
CA GLU A 326 -4.92 -8.02 -13.92
C GLU A 326 -6.06 -7.03 -13.69
N LYS A 327 -5.87 -6.07 -12.77
CA LYS A 327 -6.85 -5.04 -12.40
C LYS A 327 -6.49 -3.65 -12.90
N LYS A 328 -5.33 -3.49 -13.54
CA LYS A 328 -4.81 -2.20 -14.00
C LYS A 328 -4.81 -1.16 -12.87
N ARG A 329 -4.27 -1.54 -11.71
CA ARG A 329 -4.16 -0.67 -10.52
C ARG A 329 -2.72 -0.58 -10.04
N HIS A 330 -2.29 0.64 -9.75
CA HIS A 330 -1.09 0.89 -8.97
C HIS A 330 -1.45 0.70 -7.49
N VAL A 331 -0.55 0.07 -6.73
CA VAL A 331 -0.74 -0.15 -5.30
C VAL A 331 0.50 0.35 -4.59
N LEU A 332 0.31 1.36 -3.74
CA LEU A 332 1.35 2.00 -2.95
C LEU A 332 1.20 1.51 -1.50
N HIS A 333 2.08 0.61 -1.06
CA HIS A 333 2.05 -0.01 0.26
C HIS A 333 2.77 0.85 1.28
N PHE A 334 2.15 1.13 2.42
CA PHE A 334 2.82 1.84 3.50
C PHE A 334 3.81 0.91 4.22
N HIS A 335 4.83 1.51 4.85
CA HIS A 335 5.69 0.79 5.79
C HIS A 335 4.84 0.11 6.86
N TYR A 336 5.26 -1.07 7.34
CA TYR A 336 4.45 -1.83 8.29
C TYR A 336 4.60 -1.37 9.75
N ASP A 337 5.56 -0.49 10.04
CA ASP A 337 5.80 0.02 11.40
C ASP A 337 4.88 1.19 11.78
N GLU A 338 4.87 1.54 13.07
CA GLU A 338 4.20 2.75 13.55
C GLU A 338 4.77 4.00 12.86
N ALA A 339 3.87 4.83 12.33
CA ALA A 339 4.23 6.06 11.66
C ALA A 339 3.01 6.96 11.42
N VAL A 340 3.30 8.24 11.20
CA VAL A 340 2.38 9.17 10.51
C VAL A 340 2.93 9.41 9.10
N PHE A 341 2.06 9.31 8.10
CA PHE A 341 2.39 9.54 6.70
C PHE A 341 1.73 10.83 6.23
N ALA A 342 2.53 11.83 5.86
CA ALA A 342 2.08 13.08 5.26
C ALA A 342 2.24 13.01 3.73
N LEU A 343 1.14 13.11 3.01
CA LEU A 343 1.12 12.97 1.56
C LEU A 343 0.57 14.21 0.85
N THR A 344 1.06 14.45 -0.36
CA THR A 344 0.42 15.31 -1.35
C THR A 344 -0.24 14.43 -2.41
N VAL A 345 -1.54 14.64 -2.65
CA VAL A 345 -2.36 13.73 -3.45
C VAL A 345 -3.11 14.48 -4.55
N PRO A 346 -2.92 14.11 -5.83
CA PRO A 346 -3.75 14.59 -6.93
C PRO A 346 -5.19 14.12 -6.77
N LYS A 347 -6.14 15.01 -7.06
CA LYS A 347 -7.58 14.72 -6.91
C LYS A 347 -8.06 13.62 -7.85
N VAL A 348 -9.15 12.94 -7.48
CA VAL A 348 -9.75 11.85 -8.27
C VAL A 348 -10.19 12.31 -9.65
N LEU A 349 -10.64 13.56 -9.72
CA LEU A 349 -10.92 14.27 -10.95
C LEU A 349 -10.29 15.66 -10.86
N GLN A 350 -9.65 16.10 -11.94
CA GLN A 350 -9.18 17.46 -12.10
C GLN A 350 -9.88 18.04 -13.33
N ASP A 351 -10.61 19.13 -13.14
CA ASP A 351 -11.27 19.86 -14.21
C ASP A 351 -10.70 21.29 -14.29
N GLY A 352 -10.56 21.82 -15.50
CA GLY A 352 -10.02 23.15 -15.75
C GLY A 352 -9.23 23.30 -17.06
N PRO A 353 -9.17 24.52 -17.64
CA PRO A 353 -8.63 24.77 -18.98
C PRO A 353 -7.11 24.58 -19.13
N ALA A 354 -6.39 24.29 -18.05
CA ALA A 354 -4.95 24.06 -18.01
C ALA A 354 -4.55 22.71 -17.37
N VAL A 355 -5.51 21.79 -17.21
CA VAL A 355 -5.23 20.45 -16.67
C VAL A 355 -4.48 19.65 -17.74
N HIS A 356 -3.16 19.57 -17.62
CA HIS A 356 -2.42 18.44 -18.16
C HIS A 356 -2.69 17.24 -17.24
N ASP A 357 -2.86 16.04 -17.78
CA ASP A 357 -2.97 14.82 -16.98
C ASP A 357 -1.78 14.73 -16.01
N VAL A 358 -1.99 15.04 -14.73
CA VAL A 358 -0.95 14.95 -13.70
C VAL A 358 -0.85 13.49 -13.27
N LEU A 359 -0.11 12.71 -14.06
CA LEU A 359 0.18 11.30 -13.82
C LEU A 359 1.24 11.11 -12.73
N ILE A 360 1.05 11.70 -11.57
CA ILE A 360 2.03 11.62 -10.45
C ILE A 360 1.56 10.60 -9.41
N GLY A 361 0.27 10.61 -9.06
CA GLY A 361 -0.29 9.83 -7.96
C GLY A 361 0.09 10.39 -6.57
N PRO A 362 -0.27 9.69 -5.49
CA PRO A 362 0.11 10.08 -4.14
C PRO A 362 1.63 10.15 -3.95
N GLN A 363 2.11 11.26 -3.39
CA GLN A 363 3.51 11.47 -3.04
C GLN A 363 3.63 11.54 -1.52
N LEU A 364 4.51 10.72 -0.94
CA LEU A 364 4.85 10.79 0.48
C LEU A 364 5.82 11.96 0.67
N ASP A 365 5.37 13.03 1.33
CA ASP A 365 6.18 14.21 1.60
C ASP A 365 7.13 13.93 2.75
N THR A 366 6.56 13.48 3.87
CA THR A 366 7.26 13.24 5.14
C THR A 366 6.66 12.03 5.84
N ARG A 367 7.52 11.23 6.47
CA ARG A 367 7.14 10.20 7.44
C ARG A 367 7.53 10.70 8.83
N PHE A 368 6.63 10.60 9.80
CA PHE A 368 6.93 10.91 11.20
C PHE A 368 6.98 9.63 12.03
N ALA A 369 7.88 9.59 13.01
CA ALA A 369 7.97 8.54 14.00
C ALA A 369 7.65 9.12 15.38
N TRP A 370 7.07 8.29 16.25
CA TRP A 370 6.79 8.69 17.63
C TRP A 370 8.09 8.75 18.43
N ASP A 371 8.40 9.91 18.99
CA ASP A 371 9.49 10.06 19.94
C ASP A 371 8.93 10.08 21.37
N THR A 372 9.27 9.05 22.13
CA THR A 372 8.76 8.87 23.51
C THR A 372 9.32 9.89 24.49
N HIS A 373 10.49 10.46 24.22
CA HIS A 373 11.13 11.45 25.10
C HIS A 373 10.55 12.85 24.88
N ALA A 374 10.32 13.22 23.62
CA ALA A 374 9.69 14.47 23.24
C ALA A 374 8.16 14.43 23.43
N GLY A 375 7.56 13.24 23.46
CA GLY A 375 6.11 13.07 23.47
C GLY A 375 5.47 13.63 22.21
N ALA A 376 6.14 13.47 21.07
CA ALA A 376 5.75 14.11 19.82
C ALA A 376 6.08 13.24 18.59
N TRP A 377 5.33 13.46 17.51
CA TRP A 377 5.64 12.93 16.18
C TRP A 377 6.73 13.77 15.51
N LEU A 378 7.91 13.19 15.32
CA LEU A 378 9.08 13.87 14.73
C LEU A 378 9.37 13.35 13.33
N GLU A 379 9.85 14.23 12.45
CA GLU A 379 10.21 13.86 11.08
C GLU A 379 11.30 12.78 11.05
N SER A 380 11.06 11.72 10.29
CA SER A 380 12.04 10.67 10.02
C SER A 380 12.82 11.02 8.75
N THR A 381 14.14 11.10 8.86
CA THR A 381 15.04 11.40 7.73
C THR A 381 15.67 10.17 7.08
N GLY A 382 15.63 9.01 7.75
CA GLY A 382 16.18 7.75 7.26
C GLY A 382 15.19 6.93 6.44
N CYS A 383 15.70 6.14 5.48
CA CYS A 383 14.90 5.14 4.79
C CYS A 383 14.48 4.04 5.79
N PRO A 384 13.18 3.71 5.88
CA PRO A 384 12.71 2.64 6.77
C PRO A 384 13.36 1.29 6.44
N GLU A 385 13.70 0.51 7.48
CA GLU A 385 14.26 -0.83 7.31
C GLU A 385 13.18 -1.82 6.86
N THR A 386 13.50 -2.58 5.81
CA THR A 386 12.56 -3.50 5.17
C THR A 386 12.88 -4.97 5.46
N GLY A 387 13.85 -5.24 6.33
CA GLY A 387 14.48 -6.54 6.54
C GLY A 387 15.53 -6.88 5.48
N TRP A 388 15.86 -5.96 4.57
CA TRP A 388 16.84 -6.20 3.50
C TRP A 388 18.25 -6.35 4.05
N GLY A 389 18.62 -5.52 5.04
CA GLY A 389 19.96 -5.54 5.63
C GLY A 389 20.32 -6.89 6.25
N GLU A 390 19.39 -7.50 6.98
CA GLU A 390 19.56 -8.82 7.59
C GLU A 390 19.78 -9.91 6.54
N ILE A 391 19.04 -9.85 5.43
CA ILE A 391 19.14 -10.82 4.35
C ILE A 391 20.50 -10.77 3.64
N ILE A 392 20.97 -9.58 3.26
CA ILE A 392 22.23 -9.46 2.51
C ILE A 392 23.48 -9.72 3.36
N THR A 393 23.32 -9.76 4.69
CA THR A 393 24.38 -10.06 5.65
C THR A 393 24.31 -11.48 6.21
N ALA A 394 23.36 -12.30 5.75
CA ALA A 394 23.08 -13.62 6.31
C ALA A 394 24.21 -14.65 6.13
N SER A 395 25.04 -14.55 5.08
CA SER A 395 26.20 -15.43 4.88
C SER A 395 27.33 -14.76 4.09
N PRO A 396 28.59 -15.24 4.20
CA PRO A 396 29.72 -14.71 3.44
C PRO A 396 29.51 -14.75 1.92
N GLU A 397 28.84 -15.78 1.41
CA GLU A 397 28.52 -15.93 -0.01
C GLU A 397 27.54 -14.86 -0.49
N VAL A 398 26.50 -14.59 0.30
CA VAL A 398 25.51 -13.54 0.02
C VAL A 398 26.16 -12.16 0.10
N ILE A 399 26.93 -11.88 1.16
CA ILE A 399 27.66 -10.62 1.33
C ILE A 399 28.51 -10.32 0.10
N ALA A 400 29.26 -11.31 -0.37
CA ALA A 400 30.13 -11.14 -1.52
C ALA A 400 29.35 -10.91 -2.84
N ALA A 401 28.22 -11.59 -3.02
CA ALA A 401 27.41 -11.44 -4.24
C ALA A 401 26.63 -10.11 -4.30
N PHE A 402 26.25 -9.57 -3.14
CA PHE A 402 25.47 -8.34 -3.01
C PHE A 402 26.31 -7.11 -2.64
N GLN A 403 27.64 -7.19 -2.70
CA GLN A 403 28.53 -6.08 -2.34
C GLN A 403 28.24 -4.78 -3.11
N SER A 404 27.84 -4.88 -4.39
CA SER A 404 27.46 -3.75 -5.25
C SER A 404 25.97 -3.41 -5.20
N LEU A 405 25.17 -4.12 -4.38
CA LEU A 405 23.70 -4.03 -4.31
C LEU A 405 23.23 -3.67 -2.89
N GLN A 406 23.94 -2.73 -2.25
CA GLN A 406 23.66 -2.31 -0.87
C GLN A 406 22.91 -0.97 -0.79
N ASP A 407 22.84 -0.22 -1.89
CA ASP A 407 22.20 1.09 -1.91
C ASP A 407 20.67 0.99 -1.85
N VAL A 408 20.15 0.99 -0.63
CA VAL A 408 18.70 0.97 -0.36
C VAL A 408 18.01 2.29 -0.71
N ALA A 409 18.75 3.36 -1.03
CA ALA A 409 18.14 4.57 -1.57
C ALA A 409 17.63 4.35 -3.00
N ASN A 410 18.07 3.30 -3.71
CA ASN A 410 17.57 2.94 -5.02
C ASN A 410 17.32 1.43 -5.16
N ARG A 411 16.25 0.97 -4.49
CA ARG A 411 15.83 -0.45 -4.48
C ARG A 411 15.49 -0.98 -5.87
N LEU A 412 15.00 -0.14 -6.78
CA LEU A 412 14.68 -0.53 -8.15
C LEU A 412 15.93 -1.01 -8.91
N HIS A 413 17.10 -0.39 -8.69
CA HIS A 413 18.34 -0.84 -9.30
C HIS A 413 18.73 -2.25 -8.81
N ILE A 414 18.62 -2.48 -7.50
CA ILE A 414 18.86 -3.78 -6.89
C ILE A 414 17.92 -4.83 -7.50
N GLU A 415 16.64 -4.50 -7.57
CA GLU A 415 15.61 -5.40 -8.09
C GLU A 415 15.78 -5.74 -9.56
N ARG A 416 16.16 -4.78 -10.41
CA ARG A 416 16.47 -5.02 -11.82
C ARG A 416 17.70 -5.92 -12.00
N ALA A 417 18.73 -5.72 -11.16
CA ALA A 417 19.90 -6.58 -11.16
C ALA A 417 19.53 -8.02 -10.77
N ILE A 418 18.68 -8.19 -9.76
CA ILE A 418 18.15 -9.50 -9.34
C ILE A 418 17.32 -10.13 -10.47
N SER A 419 16.43 -9.38 -11.11
CA SER A 419 15.58 -9.87 -12.20
C SER A 419 16.39 -10.39 -13.38
N LEU A 420 17.42 -9.65 -13.83
CA LEU A 420 18.32 -10.13 -14.88
C LEU A 420 19.11 -11.36 -14.44
N SER A 421 19.62 -11.37 -13.22
CA SER A 421 20.39 -12.49 -12.67
C SER A 421 19.58 -13.78 -12.54
N CYS A 422 18.26 -13.67 -12.38
CA CYS A 422 17.33 -14.79 -12.34
C CYS A 422 16.81 -15.22 -13.72
N GLY A 423 17.17 -14.48 -14.77
CA GLY A 423 16.70 -14.65 -16.15
C GLY A 423 15.59 -13.67 -16.53
N PRO A 424 15.69 -12.97 -17.68
CA PRO A 424 14.66 -12.02 -18.11
C PRO A 424 13.33 -12.74 -18.39
N HIS A 425 12.24 -12.21 -17.81
CA HIS A 425 10.88 -12.75 -17.96
C HIS A 425 10.15 -12.21 -19.21
N SER A 426 10.67 -11.14 -19.82
CA SER A 426 10.03 -10.46 -20.95
C SER A 426 11.04 -9.97 -21.98
N MET A 427 10.66 -10.02 -23.26
CA MET A 427 11.43 -9.46 -24.39
C MET A 427 11.03 -8.01 -24.70
N LYS A 428 10.23 -7.34 -23.85
CA LYS A 428 9.82 -5.96 -24.08
C LYS A 428 11.01 -5.01 -23.86
N GLU A 429 11.22 -4.06 -24.77
CA GLU A 429 12.31 -3.08 -24.70
C GLU A 429 12.31 -2.27 -23.39
N GLN A 430 11.14 -2.09 -22.79
CA GLN A 430 10.95 -1.36 -21.54
C GLN A 430 10.64 -2.27 -20.35
N TRP A 431 11.20 -3.49 -20.32
CA TRP A 431 10.99 -4.44 -19.22
C TRP A 431 11.41 -3.87 -17.86
N HIS A 432 12.40 -2.96 -17.85
CA HIS A 432 12.97 -2.36 -16.65
C HIS A 432 12.08 -1.23 -16.06
N ARG A 433 11.07 -0.74 -16.78
CA ARG A 433 10.08 0.18 -16.20
C ARG A 433 9.36 -0.51 -15.04
N VAL A 434 9.09 0.22 -13.98
CA VAL A 434 8.56 -0.35 -12.73
C VAL A 434 7.21 -1.08 -12.91
N ASP A 435 6.36 -0.66 -13.85
CA ASP A 435 5.09 -1.31 -14.21
C ASP A 435 5.28 -2.58 -15.07
N ASN A 436 6.44 -2.75 -15.68
CA ASN A 436 6.83 -3.94 -16.43
C ASN A 436 7.76 -4.89 -15.66
N LEU A 437 8.39 -4.41 -14.60
CA LEU A 437 9.33 -5.16 -13.78
C LEU A 437 8.62 -6.30 -13.05
N ASP A 438 9.10 -7.52 -13.23
CA ASP A 438 8.45 -8.74 -12.74
C ASP A 438 8.28 -8.74 -11.23
N VAL A 439 9.29 -8.29 -10.48
CA VAL A 439 9.22 -8.27 -9.01
C VAL A 439 8.21 -7.26 -8.47
N CYS A 440 7.90 -6.20 -9.24
CA CYS A 440 6.90 -5.20 -8.85
C CYS A 440 5.47 -5.66 -9.15
N ARG A 441 5.28 -6.74 -9.90
CA ARG A 441 3.95 -7.27 -10.22
C ARG A 441 3.41 -8.09 -9.07
N ILE A 442 2.17 -7.83 -8.70
CA ILE A 442 1.47 -8.59 -7.65
C ILE A 442 0.23 -9.29 -8.22
N PRO A 443 -0.13 -10.48 -7.70
CA PRO A 443 -1.36 -11.18 -8.05
C PRO A 443 -2.60 -10.55 -7.38
N GLU A 444 -3.81 -11.03 -7.72
CA GLU A 444 -5.07 -10.64 -7.02
C GLU A 444 -5.06 -10.92 -5.51
N SER A 445 -4.09 -11.71 -5.02
CA SER A 445 -3.93 -11.89 -3.58
C SER A 445 -3.30 -10.70 -2.86
N GLU A 446 -2.80 -9.71 -3.60
CA GLU A 446 -2.12 -8.52 -3.09
C GLU A 446 -0.86 -8.84 -2.26
N VAL A 447 -0.34 -10.06 -2.41
CA VAL A 447 0.90 -10.53 -1.78
C VAL A 447 2.09 -9.93 -2.50
N VAL A 448 3.03 -9.36 -1.73
CA VAL A 448 4.21 -8.65 -2.24
C VAL A 448 5.44 -9.55 -2.14
N ALA A 449 5.95 -9.99 -3.29
CA ALA A 449 7.15 -10.83 -3.39
C ALA A 449 8.42 -10.06 -3.81
N ARG A 450 8.41 -8.72 -3.69
CA ARG A 450 9.57 -7.86 -4.00
C ARG A 450 10.79 -8.24 -3.18
N ALA A 451 11.92 -8.48 -3.85
CA ALA A 451 13.12 -9.03 -3.21
C ALA A 451 13.69 -8.12 -2.11
N THR A 452 13.58 -6.80 -2.29
CA THR A 452 14.11 -5.82 -1.32
C THR A 452 13.13 -5.50 -0.18
N LEU A 453 11.92 -6.06 -0.20
CA LEU A 453 10.87 -5.84 0.79
C LEU A 453 10.53 -7.16 1.51
N GLN A 454 11.09 -7.35 2.71
CA GLN A 454 10.84 -8.53 3.56
C GLN A 454 9.68 -8.30 4.55
N LEU A 455 8.79 -7.35 4.24
CA LEU A 455 7.68 -6.96 5.10
C LEU A 455 6.51 -7.96 5.05
N ASP A 456 6.16 -8.44 3.86
CA ASP A 456 5.11 -9.44 3.63
C ASP A 456 5.57 -10.83 4.09
N ARG A 457 4.81 -11.50 4.94
CA ARG A 457 5.15 -12.77 5.60
C ARG A 457 4.47 -13.97 4.97
N ASP A 458 3.83 -13.81 3.82
CA ASP A 458 3.30 -14.93 3.06
C ASP A 458 4.44 -15.94 2.77
N VAL A 459 4.11 -17.23 2.95
CA VAL A 459 5.09 -18.31 2.84
C VAL A 459 5.60 -18.44 1.40
N ALA A 460 4.73 -18.29 0.40
CA ALA A 460 5.11 -18.38 -1.00
C ALA A 460 5.97 -17.17 -1.41
N ALA A 461 5.60 -15.96 -0.98
CA ALA A 461 6.43 -14.77 -1.20
C ALA A 461 7.83 -14.90 -0.58
N THR A 462 7.90 -15.40 0.66
CA THR A 462 9.18 -15.64 1.35
C THR A 462 10.05 -16.64 0.60
N GLN A 463 9.46 -17.74 0.12
CA GLN A 463 10.16 -18.74 -0.69
C GLN A 463 10.65 -18.15 -2.02
N GLU A 464 9.84 -17.34 -2.70
CA GLU A 464 10.24 -16.68 -3.95
C GLU A 464 11.42 -15.74 -3.73
N ARG A 465 11.36 -14.87 -2.71
CA ARG A 465 12.47 -13.97 -2.36
C ARG A 465 13.74 -14.76 -2.09
N GLN A 466 13.67 -15.80 -1.26
CA GLN A 466 14.82 -16.65 -0.93
C GLN A 466 15.41 -17.33 -2.17
N GLN A 467 14.57 -17.81 -3.08
CA GLN A 467 15.04 -18.41 -4.35
C GLN A 467 15.79 -17.37 -5.21
N ARG A 468 15.27 -16.14 -5.34
CA ARG A 468 15.93 -15.07 -6.09
C ARG A 468 17.28 -14.70 -5.48
N ILE A 469 17.34 -14.51 -4.16
CA ILE A 469 18.57 -14.20 -3.43
C ILE A 469 19.60 -15.33 -3.60
N SER A 470 19.17 -16.58 -3.44
CA SER A 470 20.04 -17.75 -3.60
C SER A 470 20.60 -17.86 -5.03
N ARG A 471 19.80 -17.53 -6.05
CA ARG A 471 20.26 -17.54 -7.45
C ARG A 471 21.35 -16.49 -7.69
N VAL A 472 21.19 -15.29 -7.15
CA VAL A 472 22.19 -14.21 -7.24
C VAL A 472 23.48 -14.61 -6.51
N ALA A 473 23.37 -15.20 -5.31
CA ALA A 473 24.51 -15.68 -4.55
C ALA A 473 25.31 -16.75 -5.30
N VAL A 474 24.60 -17.74 -5.88
CA VAL A 474 25.23 -18.79 -6.71
C VAL A 474 25.86 -18.20 -7.97
N LEU A 475 25.21 -17.25 -8.63
CA LEU A 475 25.78 -16.56 -9.79
C LEU A 475 27.09 -15.83 -9.41
N GLY A 476 27.11 -15.11 -8.30
CA GLY A 476 28.32 -14.45 -7.79
C GLY A 476 29.46 -15.43 -7.47
N HIS A 477 29.14 -16.66 -7.07
CA HIS A 477 30.13 -17.73 -6.92
C HIS A 477 30.63 -18.24 -8.29
N ILE A 478 29.73 -18.49 -9.25
CA ILE A 478 30.08 -18.95 -10.61
C ILE A 478 31.03 -17.97 -11.29
N LEU A 479 30.75 -16.67 -11.23
CA LEU A 479 31.58 -15.61 -11.81
C LEU A 479 33.02 -15.59 -11.25
N ARG A 480 33.21 -16.02 -10.00
CA ARG A 480 34.51 -16.04 -9.33
C ARG A 480 35.27 -17.36 -9.53
N ALA A 481 34.57 -18.49 -9.50
CA ALA A 481 35.19 -19.81 -9.31
C ALA A 481 35.11 -20.75 -10.52
N VAL A 482 34.25 -20.47 -11.50
CA VAL A 482 34.00 -21.38 -12.63
C VAL A 482 34.64 -20.83 -13.91
N PRO A 483 35.25 -21.67 -14.77
CA PRO A 483 35.67 -21.25 -16.10
C PRO A 483 34.49 -20.72 -16.92
N LEU A 484 34.55 -19.45 -17.31
CA LEU A 484 33.49 -18.78 -18.06
C LEU A 484 33.63 -19.01 -19.57
N PRO A 485 32.51 -19.02 -20.33
CA PRO A 485 32.53 -19.21 -21.78
C PRO A 485 33.17 -18.02 -22.50
N ALA A 486 33.58 -18.22 -23.76
CA ALA A 486 34.40 -17.26 -24.53
C ALA A 486 33.85 -15.82 -24.55
N GLN A 487 32.53 -15.67 -24.63
CA GLN A 487 31.81 -14.40 -24.72
C GLN A 487 31.98 -13.52 -23.47
N ILE A 488 32.21 -14.14 -22.31
CA ILE A 488 32.33 -13.48 -21.00
C ILE A 488 33.57 -13.93 -20.22
N LYS A 489 34.57 -14.52 -20.90
CA LYS A 489 35.77 -15.08 -20.27
C LYS A 489 36.56 -14.03 -19.47
N ASP A 490 36.56 -12.80 -19.95
CA ASP A 490 37.18 -11.61 -19.36
C ASP A 490 36.54 -11.17 -18.03
N LEU A 491 35.29 -11.58 -17.75
CA LEU A 491 34.61 -11.37 -16.48
C LEU A 491 35.05 -12.36 -15.38
N GLY A 492 35.83 -13.39 -15.74
CA GLY A 492 36.32 -14.39 -14.78
C GLY A 492 37.48 -13.88 -13.92
N GLY A 493 37.86 -14.68 -12.92
CA GLY A 493 39.08 -14.45 -12.13
C GLY A 493 38.94 -13.44 -10.97
N GLY A 494 37.70 -13.11 -10.57
CA GLY A 494 37.42 -12.15 -9.49
C GLY A 494 37.09 -10.74 -9.99
N GLU A 495 36.64 -9.90 -9.06
CA GLU A 495 36.29 -8.47 -9.25
C GLU A 495 35.07 -8.16 -10.12
N ALA A 496 34.48 -9.14 -10.80
CA ALA A 496 33.17 -8.97 -11.41
C ALA A 496 32.09 -8.79 -10.33
N SER A 497 31.20 -7.84 -10.54
CA SER A 497 30.11 -7.50 -9.62
C SER A 497 28.76 -7.53 -10.32
N ILE A 498 27.72 -7.87 -9.57
CA ILE A 498 26.34 -7.86 -10.06
C ILE A 498 25.74 -6.47 -9.80
N ALA A 499 25.41 -5.73 -10.84
CA ALA A 499 24.89 -4.36 -10.73
C ALA A 499 24.05 -4.01 -11.95
N TRP A 500 23.10 -3.10 -11.78
CA TRP A 500 22.27 -2.56 -12.86
C TRP A 500 22.49 -1.06 -13.03
N SER A 501 22.39 -0.56 -14.27
CA SER A 501 22.51 0.86 -14.58
C SER A 501 21.51 1.26 -15.67
N PRO A 502 20.91 2.46 -15.59
CA PRO A 502 20.04 2.97 -16.65
C PRO A 502 20.76 3.16 -17.99
N ASN A 503 22.09 3.32 -17.99
CA ASN A 503 22.88 3.48 -19.21
C ASN A 503 23.09 2.16 -19.98
N SER A 504 22.89 1.02 -19.31
CA SER A 504 23.01 -0.32 -19.88
C SER A 504 21.93 -1.22 -19.27
N PRO A 505 20.65 -0.94 -19.58
CA PRO A 505 19.53 -1.48 -18.83
C PRO A 505 19.37 -2.98 -19.01
N ASN A 506 19.99 -3.59 -20.01
CA ASN A 506 19.88 -5.03 -20.29
C ASN A 506 21.08 -5.85 -19.78
N THR A 507 22.02 -5.25 -19.04
CA THR A 507 23.19 -5.96 -18.50
C THR A 507 23.18 -5.92 -16.98
N ASN A 508 23.70 -6.97 -16.34
CA ASN A 508 23.74 -7.10 -14.88
C ASN A 508 25.13 -7.45 -14.32
N VAL A 509 26.12 -7.78 -15.16
CA VAL A 509 27.48 -8.09 -14.70
C VAL A 509 28.45 -7.08 -15.28
N ILE A 510 29.23 -6.46 -14.39
CA ILE A 510 30.24 -5.45 -14.71
C ILE A 510 31.58 -5.82 -14.09
N LYS A 511 32.66 -5.39 -14.74
CA LYS A 511 34.03 -5.45 -14.23
C LYS A 511 34.80 -4.26 -14.80
N ALA A 512 35.64 -3.63 -13.98
CA ALA A 512 36.40 -2.45 -14.40
C ALA A 512 37.24 -2.74 -15.66
N GLY A 513 37.16 -1.87 -16.66
CA GLY A 513 37.88 -2.01 -17.94
C GLY A 513 37.33 -3.10 -18.88
N VAL A 514 36.23 -3.76 -18.54
CA VAL A 514 35.62 -4.84 -19.34
C VAL A 514 34.20 -4.44 -19.77
N ARG A 515 33.78 -4.87 -20.96
CA ARG A 515 32.41 -4.64 -21.44
C ARG A 515 31.38 -5.37 -20.57
N PRO A 516 30.24 -4.74 -20.26
CA PRO A 516 29.20 -5.38 -19.44
C PRO A 516 28.58 -6.59 -20.16
N ALA A 517 27.92 -7.46 -19.41
CA ALA A 517 27.24 -8.64 -19.94
C ALA A 517 25.90 -8.89 -19.25
N LEU A 518 25.02 -9.62 -19.95
CA LEU A 518 23.82 -10.23 -19.36
C LEU A 518 24.17 -11.67 -18.97
N VAL A 519 24.19 -11.94 -17.66
CA VAL A 519 24.44 -13.29 -17.15
C VAL A 519 23.33 -13.70 -16.20
N ALA A 520 22.70 -14.85 -16.46
CA ALA A 520 21.62 -15.36 -15.64
C ALA A 520 21.91 -16.77 -15.13
N TYR A 521 21.45 -17.05 -13.91
CA TYR A 521 21.45 -18.38 -13.31
C TYR A 521 20.02 -18.89 -13.12
N LEU A 522 19.69 -20.00 -13.77
CA LEU A 522 18.31 -20.53 -13.83
C LEU A 522 18.01 -21.59 -12.75
N GLY A 523 18.97 -21.87 -11.85
CA GLY A 523 18.80 -22.85 -10.78
C GLY A 523 19.32 -24.25 -11.11
N GLU A 524 18.84 -25.21 -10.33
CA GLU A 524 19.20 -26.63 -10.40
C GLU A 524 18.27 -27.36 -11.38
N ASN A 525 18.87 -28.05 -12.35
CA ASN A 525 18.23 -28.89 -13.36
C ASN A 525 16.95 -28.29 -14.01
N PRO A 526 16.99 -27.05 -14.54
CA PRO A 526 15.85 -26.45 -15.19
C PRO A 526 15.45 -27.21 -16.47
N PRO A 527 14.16 -27.20 -16.87
CA PRO A 527 13.74 -27.75 -18.15
C PRO A 527 14.49 -27.10 -19.32
N MET A 528 15.02 -27.88 -20.26
CA MET A 528 15.85 -27.35 -21.36
C MET A 528 15.10 -26.36 -22.27
N GLU A 529 13.79 -26.55 -22.47
CA GLU A 529 12.96 -25.57 -23.19
C GLU A 529 12.91 -24.21 -22.49
N PHE A 530 12.94 -24.20 -21.15
CA PHE A 530 13.02 -22.95 -20.39
C PHE A 530 14.39 -22.29 -20.56
N VAL A 531 15.47 -23.06 -20.47
CA VAL A 531 16.85 -22.58 -20.70
C VAL A 531 16.98 -21.94 -22.08
N LYS A 532 16.49 -22.62 -23.11
CA LYS A 532 16.50 -22.13 -24.50
C LYS A 532 15.73 -20.82 -24.63
N ARG A 533 14.48 -20.78 -24.15
CA ARG A 533 13.63 -19.58 -24.23
C ARG A 533 14.25 -18.38 -23.53
N VAL A 534 14.85 -18.57 -22.35
CA VAL A 534 15.52 -17.47 -21.64
C VAL A 534 16.78 -17.01 -22.38
N GLY A 535 17.57 -17.93 -22.93
CA GLY A 535 18.75 -17.60 -23.74
C GLY A 535 18.40 -16.78 -24.99
N GLU A 536 17.36 -17.19 -25.72
CA GLU A 536 16.84 -16.47 -26.88
C GLU A 536 16.34 -15.07 -26.50
N SER A 537 15.59 -14.97 -25.39
CA SER A 537 15.06 -13.70 -24.89
C SER A 537 16.19 -12.74 -24.46
N ALA A 538 17.18 -13.25 -23.75
CA ALA A 538 18.34 -12.49 -23.29
C ALA A 538 19.19 -11.97 -24.45
N PHE A 539 19.44 -12.82 -25.45
CA PHE A 539 20.15 -12.44 -26.67
C PHE A 539 19.39 -11.35 -27.43
N GLU A 540 18.09 -11.53 -27.64
CA GLU A 540 17.28 -10.55 -28.37
C GLU A 540 17.21 -9.19 -27.64
N LEU A 541 17.19 -9.17 -26.31
CA LEU A 541 17.25 -7.93 -25.53
C LEU A 541 18.55 -7.16 -25.80
N LEU A 542 19.71 -7.81 -25.76
CA LEU A 542 21.00 -7.15 -26.05
C LEU A 542 21.14 -6.78 -27.53
N ARG A 543 20.64 -7.63 -28.44
CA ARG A 543 20.67 -7.37 -29.88
C ARG A 543 19.88 -6.11 -30.25
N ARG A 544 18.68 -5.93 -29.68
CA ARG A 544 17.84 -4.73 -29.90
C ARG A 544 18.45 -3.46 -29.32
N GLU A 545 19.15 -3.57 -28.19
CA GLU A 545 19.92 -2.44 -27.67
C GLU A 545 21.03 -2.01 -28.64
N ASN A 546 21.51 -2.96 -29.47
CA ASN A 546 22.46 -2.76 -30.57
C ASN A 546 23.71 -1.96 -30.17
N LYS A 547 24.28 -2.31 -29.01
CA LYS A 547 25.55 -1.77 -28.52
C LYS A 547 26.70 -2.76 -28.73
N ASP A 548 27.91 -2.33 -28.41
CA ASP A 548 29.15 -3.11 -28.54
C ASP A 548 29.18 -4.39 -27.66
N HIS A 549 28.15 -4.63 -26.85
CA HIS A 549 27.97 -5.82 -26.01
C HIS A 549 26.80 -6.72 -26.45
N LYS A 550 26.27 -6.55 -27.67
CA LYS A 550 25.08 -7.26 -28.18
C LYS A 550 25.15 -8.80 -28.11
N ASP A 551 26.34 -9.37 -28.11
CA ASP A 551 26.62 -10.81 -28.08
C ASP A 551 27.03 -11.31 -26.69
N ARG A 552 27.15 -10.43 -25.68
CA ARG A 552 27.65 -10.77 -24.33
C ARG A 552 26.55 -11.31 -23.42
N VAL A 553 26.00 -12.46 -23.80
CA VAL A 553 25.00 -13.22 -23.03
C VAL A 553 25.59 -14.53 -22.54
N ALA A 554 25.29 -14.90 -21.29
CA ALA A 554 25.56 -16.23 -20.78
C ALA A 554 24.43 -16.69 -19.86
N ILE A 555 23.85 -17.86 -20.16
CA ILE A 555 22.84 -18.50 -19.32
C ILE A 555 23.48 -19.72 -18.69
N CYS A 556 23.43 -19.80 -17.36
CA CYS A 556 24.01 -20.90 -16.60
C CYS A 556 22.98 -21.58 -15.70
N TYR A 557 23.23 -22.85 -15.42
CA TYR A 557 22.41 -23.70 -14.56
C TYR A 557 23.27 -24.83 -14.00
N ARG A 558 22.81 -25.51 -12.95
CA ARG A 558 23.48 -26.70 -12.42
C ARG A 558 22.74 -27.96 -12.81
N THR A 559 23.48 -29.03 -13.08
CA THR A 559 22.91 -30.35 -13.38
C THR A 559 22.59 -31.10 -12.10
N VAL A 560 21.89 -32.25 -12.20
CA VAL A 560 21.66 -33.16 -11.05
C VAL A 560 22.96 -33.56 -10.35
N ALA A 561 24.09 -33.60 -11.07
CA ALA A 561 25.40 -33.89 -10.52
C ALA A 561 26.08 -32.67 -9.84
N GLY A 562 25.38 -31.54 -9.70
CA GLY A 562 25.92 -30.28 -9.16
C GLY A 562 26.89 -29.54 -10.10
N VAL A 563 27.13 -30.06 -11.31
CA VAL A 563 28.04 -29.45 -12.28
C VAL A 563 27.38 -28.24 -12.93
N THR A 564 28.06 -27.10 -12.91
CA THR A 564 27.63 -25.87 -13.61
C THR A 564 27.79 -26.05 -15.12
N LYS A 565 26.74 -25.78 -15.88
CA LYS A 565 26.73 -25.75 -17.34
C LYS A 565 26.30 -24.37 -17.85
N PHE A 566 26.85 -24.02 -19.01
CA PHE A 566 26.42 -22.86 -19.79
C PHE A 566 25.61 -23.33 -20.99
N ALA A 567 24.50 -22.67 -21.26
CA ALA A 567 23.64 -22.98 -22.40
C ALA A 567 24.32 -22.58 -23.71
N ASP A 568 24.14 -23.39 -24.75
CA ASP A 568 24.52 -23.05 -26.11
C ASP A 568 23.42 -22.19 -26.75
N ILE A 569 23.74 -20.91 -27.01
CA ILE A 569 22.82 -19.94 -27.62
C ILE A 569 23.18 -19.83 -29.09
N LYS A 570 22.46 -20.56 -29.95
CA LYS A 570 22.75 -20.67 -31.39
C LYS A 570 22.90 -19.33 -32.10
N GLN A 571 22.12 -18.32 -31.70
CA GLN A 571 22.16 -16.98 -32.28
C GLN A 571 23.50 -16.25 -32.05
N GLN A 572 24.31 -16.66 -31.07
CA GLN A 572 25.65 -16.10 -30.83
C GLN A 572 26.70 -16.67 -31.80
N THR A 573 26.44 -17.83 -32.39
CA THR A 573 27.40 -18.55 -33.25
C THR A 573 27.02 -18.50 -34.73
N ASP A 574 25.79 -18.09 -35.06
CA ASP A 574 25.31 -17.97 -36.43
C ASP A 574 25.63 -16.61 -37.05
N ILE A 575 26.59 -16.60 -37.99
CA ILE A 575 27.05 -15.40 -38.73
C ILE A 575 25.95 -14.84 -39.65
N THR A 576 24.90 -15.62 -39.92
CA THR A 576 23.80 -15.25 -40.85
C THR A 576 22.56 -14.68 -40.19
N TYR A 577 22.54 -14.53 -38.86
CA TYR A 577 21.36 -14.02 -38.14
C TYR A 577 21.14 -12.52 -38.41
N ASP A 578 20.35 -12.20 -39.43
CA ASP A 578 20.04 -10.84 -39.91
C ASP A 578 18.82 -10.19 -39.20
N GLY A 579 18.17 -10.91 -38.28
CA GLY A 579 17.04 -10.41 -37.49
C GLY A 579 15.66 -10.65 -38.11
N SER A 580 15.52 -11.55 -39.09
CA SER A 580 14.21 -11.97 -39.59
C SER A 580 13.43 -12.84 -38.57
N SER A 581 12.17 -12.46 -38.32
CA SER A 581 11.27 -13.02 -37.30
C SER A 581 10.87 -14.47 -37.59
N MET A 582 11.02 -15.38 -36.61
CA MET A 582 10.41 -16.72 -36.60
C MET A 582 8.92 -16.65 -36.19
N ALA A 583 8.12 -15.90 -36.96
CA ALA A 583 6.67 -15.93 -36.88
C ALA A 583 6.08 -16.08 -38.29
N SER A 584 6.46 -17.16 -38.99
CA SER A 584 5.74 -17.64 -40.17
C SER A 584 5.93 -19.15 -40.33
N ILE A 585 5.34 -19.93 -39.42
CA ILE A 585 4.96 -21.31 -39.73
C ILE A 585 3.46 -21.42 -39.46
N THR A 586 2.67 -20.77 -40.32
CA THR A 586 1.37 -21.31 -40.72
C THR A 586 1.65 -22.38 -41.78
N GLY A 587 1.68 -23.65 -41.38
CA GLY A 587 1.25 -24.72 -42.28
C GLY A 587 -0.28 -24.66 -42.34
N GLY A 588 -0.97 -24.68 -43.49
CA GLY A 588 -0.57 -25.22 -44.78
C GLY A 588 -1.31 -26.50 -45.13
N GLN A 589 -2.62 -26.61 -44.84
CA GLN A 589 -3.73 -26.92 -45.77
C GLN A 589 -5.04 -27.06 -45.01
#